data_AF-A0A2P6WFF0-F1
#
_entry.id   AF-A0A2P6WFF0-F1
#
_cell.length_a   1.000
_cell.length_b   1.000
_cell.length_c   1.000
_cell.angle_alpha   90.00
_cell.angle_beta   90.00
_cell.angle_gamma   90.00
#
_symmetry.space_group_name_H-M   'P 1'
#
loop_
_entity.id
_entity.type
_entity.pdbx_description
1 polymer ?
#
loop_
_entity_poly.entity_id
_entity_poly.type
_entity_poly.pdbx_seq_one_letter_code
_entity_poly.pdbx_strand_id
1 'polypeptide(L)' 'MTRLTIFVANVSFILPDNDEPGRKHAEQVARSVYPYAAGVKIITLPDLPEKGDVSDFLKTHTAQELLAEISKTPA' A
#
# COMPACT_ATOMS: atom_id res chain seq x y z
N MET A 1 -6.90 25.89 -1.59
CA MET A 1 -6.71 24.71 -2.46
C MET A 1 -7.12 23.49 -1.65
N THR A 2 -8.34 23.01 -1.88
CA THR A 2 -9.10 22.09 -1.03
C THR A 2 -8.46 20.71 -1.01
N ARG A 3 -7.72 20.41 0.06
CA ARG A 3 -7.19 19.07 0.34
C ARG A 3 -8.35 18.25 0.92
N LEU A 4 -8.97 17.44 0.05
CA LEU A 4 -10.09 16.57 0.41
C LEU A 4 -9.57 15.42 1.29
N THR A 5 -9.51 15.63 2.60
CA THR A 5 -9.13 14.58 3.57
C THR A 5 -10.38 13.83 3.98
N ILE A 6 -10.69 12.75 3.26
CA ILE A 6 -11.77 11.84 3.63
C ILE A 6 -11.35 11.11 4.92
N PHE A 7 -12.08 11.32 6.02
CA PHE A 7 -12.00 10.50 7.23
C PHE A 7 -13.26 9.64 7.34
N VAL A 8 -13.15 8.35 6.99
CA VAL A 8 -14.17 7.33 7.21
C VAL A 8 -13.45 6.12 7.80
N ALA A 9 -13.40 5.97 9.14
CA ALA A 9 -12.77 4.82 9.82
C ALA A 9 -11.60 4.20 9.02
N ASN A 10 -10.58 5.02 8.73
CA ASN A 10 -9.68 4.77 7.61
C ASN A 10 -8.68 3.66 7.94
N VAL A 11 -8.82 2.51 7.31
CA VAL A 11 -7.75 1.51 7.20
C VAL A 11 -6.78 2.02 6.14
N SER A 12 -5.51 2.22 6.53
CA SER A 12 -4.46 2.69 5.63
C SER A 12 -3.72 1.51 5.01
N PHE A 13 -3.64 1.48 3.69
CA PHE A 13 -2.90 0.47 2.93
C PHE A 13 -1.59 1.08 2.43
N ILE A 14 -0.47 0.42 2.73
CA ILE A 14 0.88 0.82 2.37
C ILE A 14 1.40 -0.18 1.36
N LEU A 15 1.82 0.31 0.20
CA LEU A 15 2.37 -0.49 -0.89
C LEU A 15 3.85 -0.09 -1.05
N PRO A 16 4.79 -0.84 -0.45
CA PRO A 16 6.22 -0.59 -0.62
C PRO A 16 6.69 -0.92 -2.03
N ASP A 17 7.80 -0.31 -2.43
CA ASP A 17 8.60 -0.77 -3.56
C ASP A 17 9.13 -2.20 -3.29
N ASN A 18 9.33 -2.98 -4.36
CA ASN A 18 9.82 -4.35 -4.27
C ASN A 18 11.34 -4.43 -4.05
N ASP A 19 11.82 -3.82 -2.98
CA ASP A 19 13.21 -3.88 -2.54
C ASP A 19 13.33 -3.81 -1.00
N GLU A 20 14.54 -4.07 -0.48
CA GLU A 20 14.77 -4.06 0.96
C GLU A 20 14.64 -2.67 1.61
N PRO A 21 15.12 -1.57 0.99
CA PRO A 21 14.85 -0.21 1.44
C PRO A 21 13.35 0.13 1.48
N GLY A 22 12.59 -0.22 0.44
CA GLY A 22 11.15 0.03 0.35
C GLY A 22 10.37 -0.66 1.46
N ARG A 23 10.72 -1.91 1.79
CA ARG A 23 10.15 -2.63 2.94
C ARG A 23 10.40 -1.91 4.28
N LYS A 24 11.64 -1.47 4.53
CA LYS A 24 11.99 -0.74 5.76
C LYS A 24 11.26 0.60 5.85
N HIS A 25 11.13 1.30 4.73
CA HIS A 25 10.39 2.55 4.67
C HIS A 25 8.90 2.34 4.97
N ALA A 26 8.27 1.32 4.37
CA ALA A 26 6.88 0.99 4.65
C ALA A 26 6.63 0.63 6.11
N GLU A 27 7.55 -0.09 6.77
CA GLU A 27 7.44 -0.33 8.21
C GLU A 27 7.49 0.95 9.03
N GLN A 28 8.37 1.89 8.67
CA GLN A 28 8.47 3.19 9.35
C GLN A 28 7.17 3.99 9.18
N VAL A 29 6.66 4.08 7.95
CA VAL A 29 5.39 4.73 7.65
C VAL A 29 4.25 4.06 8.41
N ALA A 30 4.23 2.73 8.44
CA ALA A 30 3.20 1.98 9.15
C ALA A 30 3.18 2.31 10.64
N ARG A 31 4.35 2.33 11.29
CA ARG A 31 4.49 2.71 12.71
C ARG A 31 4.09 4.16 12.97
N SER A 32 4.35 5.08 12.03
CA SER A 32 3.96 6.48 12.15
C SER A 32 2.47 6.71 11.94
N VAL A 33 1.82 5.92 11.10
CA VAL A 33 0.38 6.04 10.78
C VAL A 33 -0.49 5.26 11.76
N TYR A 34 0.01 4.17 12.34
CA TYR A 34 -0.71 3.32 13.28
C TYR A 34 -1.43 4.07 14.42
N PRO A 35 -0.85 5.11 15.05
CA PRO A 35 -1.52 5.86 16.12
C PRO A 35 -2.73 6.69 15.65
N TYR A 36 -2.86 6.93 14.34
CA TYR A 36 -3.86 7.83 13.75
C TYR A 36 -4.87 7.12 12.84
N ALA A 37 -4.63 5.85 12.50
CA ALA A 37 -5.48 5.06 11.61
C ALA A 37 -6.26 3.99 12.40
N ALA A 38 -7.45 3.63 11.90
CA ALA A 38 -8.23 2.52 12.47
C ALA A 38 -7.56 1.15 12.24
N GLY A 39 -6.66 1.07 11.26
CA GLY A 39 -5.82 -0.07 10.98
C GLY A 39 -4.77 0.30 9.94
N VAL A 40 -3.65 -0.41 9.94
CA VAL A 40 -2.57 -0.22 8.96
C VAL A 40 -2.21 -1.57 8.38
N LYS A 41 -2.12 -1.65 7.05
CA LYS A 41 -1.79 -2.86 6.32
C LYS A 41 -0.68 -2.58 5.34
N ILE A 42 0.35 -3.42 5.34
CA ILE A 42 1.40 -3.40 4.32
C ILE A 42 1.05 -4.50 3.31
N ILE A 43 0.92 -4.13 2.04
CA ILE A 43 0.57 -5.06 0.97
C ILE A 43 1.78 -5.22 0.07
N THR A 44 2.33 -6.43 0.03
CA THR A 44 3.35 -6.82 -0.93
C THR A 44 2.65 -7.34 -2.18
N LEU A 45 2.81 -6.63 -3.29
CA LEU A 45 2.25 -7.03 -4.57
C LEU A 45 3.10 -8.17 -5.18
N PRO A 46 2.48 -9.25 -5.68
CA PRO A 46 3.19 -10.32 -6.35
C PRO A 46 3.69 -9.86 -7.73
N ASP A 47 4.68 -10.58 -8.27
CA ASP A 47 5.15 -10.44 -9.65
C ASP A 47 5.72 -9.07 -10.06
N LEU A 48 6.17 -8.28 -9.08
CA LEU A 48 6.95 -7.07 -9.37
C LEU A 48 8.42 -7.39 -9.67
N PRO A 49 9.03 -6.70 -10.65
CA PRO A 49 10.48 -6.73 -10.83
C PRO A 49 11.20 -6.23 -9.57
N GLU A 50 12.49 -6.54 -9.42
CA GLU A 50 13.30 -5.94 -8.36
C GLU A 50 13.24 -4.41 -8.47
N LYS A 51 12.92 -3.74 -7.35
CA LYS A 51 12.67 -2.29 -7.28
C LYS A 51 11.45 -1.78 -8.06
N GLY A 52 10.56 -2.68 -8.48
CA GLY A 52 9.31 -2.28 -9.09
C GLY A 52 8.38 -1.60 -8.08
N ASP A 53 7.57 -0.66 -8.55
CA ASP A 53 6.56 0.06 -7.77
C ASP A 53 5.11 -0.22 -8.23
N VAL A 54 4.11 0.36 -7.55
CA VAL A 54 2.69 0.22 -7.94
C VAL A 54 2.43 0.65 -9.39
N SER A 55 3.19 1.62 -9.90
CA SER A 55 3.07 2.07 -11.29
C SER A 55 3.53 0.98 -12.26
N ASP A 56 4.61 0.26 -11.93
CA ASP A 56 5.07 -0.90 -12.69
C ASP A 56 4.07 -2.05 -12.67
N PHE A 57 3.44 -2.30 -11.51
CA PHE A 57 2.37 -3.27 -11.41
C PHE A 57 1.19 -2.92 -12.33
N LEU A 58 0.79 -1.64 -12.38
CA LEU A 58 -0.29 -1.15 -13.25
C LEU A 58 0.06 -1.08 -14.75
N LYS A 59 1.32 -1.34 -15.14
CA LYS A 59 1.69 -1.53 -16.55
C LYS A 59 1.33 -2.92 -17.06
N THR A 60 1.35 -3.92 -16.19
CA THR A 60 1.10 -5.33 -16.52
C THR A 60 -0.23 -5.85 -16.00
N HIS A 61 -0.81 -5.18 -14.99
CA HIS A 61 -2.06 -5.53 -14.35
C HIS A 61 -3.06 -4.38 -14.35
N THR A 62 -4.33 -4.72 -14.18
CA THR A 62 -5.42 -3.77 -14.08
C THR A 62 -5.62 -3.27 -12.65
N ALA A 63 -6.27 -2.10 -12.52
CA ALA A 63 -6.69 -1.59 -11.22
C ALA A 63 -7.63 -2.56 -10.47
N GLN A 64 -8.39 -3.40 -11.18
CA GLN A 64 -9.22 -4.43 -10.56
C GLN A 64 -8.38 -5.53 -9.91
N GLU A 65 -7.28 -5.95 -10.53
CA GLU A 65 -6.36 -6.93 -9.96
C GLU A 65 -5.65 -6.35 -8.73
N LEU A 66 -5.24 -5.08 -8.77
CA LEU A 66 -4.71 -4.38 -7.60
C LEU A 66 -5.72 -4.38 -6.43
N LEU A 67 -6.99 -4.07 -6.70
CA LEU A 67 -8.05 -4.10 -5.70
C LEU A 67 -8.32 -5.51 -5.19
N ALA A 68 -8.20 -6.52 -6.06
CA ALA A 68 -8.34 -7.92 -5.66
C ALA A 68 -7.21 -8.32 -4.68
N GLU A 69 -5.96 -7.94 -4.95
CA GLU A 69 -4.84 -8.18 -4.01
C GLU A 69 -5.02 -7.45 -2.67
N ILE A 70 -5.52 -6.22 -2.71
CA ILE A 70 -5.86 -5.48 -1.48
C ILE A 70 -6.97 -6.21 -0.69
N SER A 71 -7.97 -6.76 -1.38
CA SER A 71 -9.09 -7.47 -0.75
C SER A 71 -8.70 -8.84 -0.16
N LYS A 72 -7.68 -9.50 -0.73
CA LYS A 72 -7.15 -10.77 -0.24
C LYS A 72 -6.36 -10.64 1.06
N THR A 73 -6.00 -9.43 1.46
CA THR A 73 -5.24 -9.18 2.70
C THR A 73 -6.22 -8.87 3.85
N PRO A 74 -6.64 -9.87 4.67
CA PRO A 74 -7.52 -9.64 5.81
C PRO A 74 -6.87 -8.71 6.85
N ALA A 75 -7.69 -8.18 7.76
CA ALA A 75 -7.26 -7.26 8.81
C ALA A 75 -6.53 -7.95 9.95
#